data_AF-A0A932QBN4-F1
#
_entry.id   AF-A0A932QBN4-F1
#
_cell.length_a   1.000
_cell.length_b   1.000
_cell.length_c   1.000
_cell.angle_alpha   90.00
_cell.angle_beta   90.00
_cell.angle_gamma   90.00
#
_symmetry.space_group_name_H-M   'P 1'
#
loop_
_entity.id
_entity.type
_entity.pdbx_description
1 polymer ?
#
loop_
_entity_poly.entity_id
_entity_poly.type
_entity_poly.pdbx_seq_one_letter_code
_entity_poly.pdbx_strand_id
1 'polypeptide(L)'
;MDQAHPGSCSWCLGVQGEEEAGEGERLPRINRLNLDHDVQLTDIRMALESLGLDENWVLDRSMRRRLYSHRRSGDETRSLIPDAIFSATTHTGKVRAIAVECELHPKKLSRYEKIFRAYHARSEISMVWYFVNSRSFGNRLHEKWGEGMRSRSNDDASFGVSMIDEVLENPRGAPIYFWGGKNAIQQFFKLPKRAHSIITDGVRRFSTVVSARNGIVAFFGSVIVCQRTGAEEESSALFHF
;
A
#
# COMPACT_ATOMS: atom_id res chain seq x y z
N MET A 1 10.99 -24.76 19.77
CA MET A 1 11.45 -25.26 18.47
C MET A 1 11.37 -24.08 17.53
N ASP A 2 12.49 -23.37 17.35
CA ASP A 2 12.58 -22.22 16.46
C ASP A 2 12.61 -22.73 15.02
N GLN A 3 11.56 -22.46 14.25
CA GLN A 3 11.62 -22.62 12.82
C GLN A 3 12.42 -21.44 12.26
N ALA A 4 13.63 -21.73 11.79
CA ALA A 4 14.43 -20.78 11.04
C ALA A 4 13.71 -20.46 9.73
N HIS A 5 13.16 -19.25 9.62
CA HIS A 5 12.78 -18.70 8.32
C HIS A 5 14.00 -18.73 7.38
N PRO A 6 13.83 -19.05 6.08
CA PRO A 6 14.92 -18.94 5.12
C PRO A 6 15.45 -17.51 5.17
N GLY A 7 16.69 -17.36 5.63
CA GLY A 7 17.29 -16.05 5.90
C GLY A 7 17.27 -15.21 4.63
N SER A 8 16.52 -14.11 4.66
CA SER A 8 16.57 -13.10 3.63
C SER A 8 17.99 -12.53 3.58
N CYS A 9 18.74 -12.87 2.53
CA CYS A 9 20.09 -12.40 2.34
C CYS A 9 20.04 -11.05 1.61
N SER A 10 20.17 -9.97 2.36
CA SER A 10 20.33 -8.63 1.79
C SER A 10 21.82 -8.34 1.63
N TRP A 11 22.25 -8.13 0.39
CA TRP A 11 23.60 -7.65 0.10
C TRP A 11 23.53 -6.14 -0.14
N CYS A 12 24.32 -5.38 0.61
CA CYS A 12 24.64 -4.00 0.28
C CYS A 12 26.11 -3.94 -0.16
N LEU A 13 26.38 -3.15 -1.19
CA LEU A 13 27.77 -2.85 -1.56
C LEU A 13 28.40 -2.07 -0.39
N GLY A 14 29.56 -2.53 0.05
CA GLY A 14 30.38 -1.76 0.97
C GLY A 14 31.01 -0.56 0.26
N VAL A 15 31.53 0.40 1.03
CA VAL A 15 32.14 1.63 0.52
C VAL A 15 33.15 1.36 -0.62
N GLN A 16 34.00 0.34 -0.46
CA GLN A 16 34.97 -0.05 -1.48
C GLN A 16 34.31 -0.60 -2.76
N GLY A 17 33.23 -1.37 -2.63
CA GLY A 17 32.49 -1.89 -3.79
C GLY A 17 31.69 -0.82 -4.51
N GLU A 18 31.21 0.21 -3.81
CA GLU A 18 30.57 1.38 -4.43
C GLU A 18 31.59 2.23 -5.19
N GLU A 19 32.80 2.42 -4.65
CA GLU A 19 33.90 3.14 -5.31
C GLU A 19 34.37 2.43 -6.58
N GLU A 20 34.46 1.10 -6.55
CA GLU A 20 34.82 0.28 -7.72
C GLU A 20 33.71 0.23 -8.79
N ALA A 21 32.44 0.43 -8.41
CA ALA A 21 31.29 0.42 -9.33
C ALA A 21 31.10 1.72 -10.14
N GLY A 22 31.92 2.75 -9.91
CA GLY A 22 32.10 3.89 -10.80
C GLY A 22 31.08 5.03 -10.68
N GLU A 23 29.88 4.81 -10.16
CA GLU A 23 28.89 5.87 -9.89
C GLU A 23 27.96 5.45 -8.75
N GLY A 24 28.21 5.95 -7.53
CA GLY A 24 27.34 5.70 -6.39
C GLY A 24 27.17 6.95 -5.54
N GLU A 25 25.97 7.54 -5.53
CA GLU A 25 25.58 8.45 -4.45
C GLU A 25 25.79 7.72 -3.12
N ARG A 26 26.72 8.20 -2.29
CA ARG A 26 26.99 7.64 -0.96
C ARG A 26 25.68 7.50 -0.20
N LEU A 27 25.21 6.27 0.02
CA LEU A 27 24.04 6.06 0.85
C LEU A 27 24.43 6.39 2.30
N PRO A 28 23.78 7.37 2.96
CA PRO A 28 24.03 7.65 4.36
C PRO A 28 23.74 6.40 5.18
N ARG A 29 24.48 6.22 6.29
CA ARG A 29 24.38 5.10 7.24
C ARG A 29 22.98 4.46 7.27
N ILE A 30 22.86 3.30 6.62
CA ILE A 30 21.58 2.57 6.56
C ILE A 30 21.32 1.99 7.95
N ASN A 31 20.20 2.38 8.56
CA ASN A 31 19.74 1.77 9.80
C ASN A 31 19.21 0.38 9.49
N ARG A 32 19.84 -0.66 10.02
CA ARG A 32 19.44 -2.06 9.82
C ARG A 32 17.96 -2.31 10.12
N LEU A 33 17.41 -1.68 11.16
CA LEU A 33 15.99 -1.83 11.50
C LEU A 33 15.06 -1.31 10.41
N ASN A 34 15.48 -0.27 9.67
CA ASN A 34 14.70 0.24 8.55
C ASN A 34 14.84 -0.69 7.34
N LEU A 35 16.03 -1.26 7.12
CA LEU A 35 16.25 -2.22 6.04
C LEU A 35 15.40 -3.49 6.23
N ASP A 36 15.41 -4.06 7.44
CA ASP A 36 14.62 -5.27 7.76
C ASP A 36 13.11 -5.00 7.58
N HIS A 37 12.65 -3.80 7.93
CA HIS A 37 11.27 -3.36 7.70
C HIS A 37 10.94 -3.21 6.20
N ASP A 38 11.80 -2.56 5.42
CA ASP A 38 11.62 -2.38 3.97
C ASP A 38 11.61 -3.72 3.22
N VAL A 39 12.49 -4.65 3.61
CA VAL A 39 12.54 -6.01 3.07
C VAL A 39 11.22 -6.72 3.38
N GLN A 40 10.78 -6.70 4.64
CA GLN A 40 9.55 -7.36 5.04
C GLN A 40 8.32 -6.80 4.33
N LEU A 41 8.25 -5.49 4.15
CA LEU A 41 7.18 -4.83 3.41
C LEU A 41 7.19 -5.21 1.92
N THR A 42 8.38 -5.41 1.35
CA THR A 42 8.55 -5.90 -0.03
C THR A 42 8.07 -7.34 -0.17
N ASP A 43 8.40 -8.22 0.78
CA ASP A 43 7.91 -9.61 0.79
C ASP A 43 6.37 -9.67 0.88
N ILE A 44 5.77 -8.85 1.75
CA ILE A 44 4.31 -8.71 1.84
C ILE A 44 3.74 -8.23 0.50
N ARG A 45 4.35 -7.22 -0.12
CA ARG A 45 3.92 -6.72 -1.44
C ARG A 45 3.96 -7.83 -2.48
N MET A 46 5.05 -8.59 -2.60
CA MET A 46 5.16 -9.69 -3.57
C MET A 46 4.09 -10.76 -3.33
N ALA A 47 3.81 -11.09 -2.07
CA ALA A 47 2.76 -12.03 -1.71
C ALA A 47 1.37 -11.53 -2.15
N LEU A 48 1.09 -10.24 -1.97
CA LEU A 48 -0.16 -9.61 -2.41
C LEU A 48 -0.24 -9.43 -3.94
N GLU A 49 0.86 -9.09 -4.60
CA GLU A 49 0.99 -8.98 -6.06
C GLU A 49 0.69 -10.32 -6.75
N SER A 50 1.10 -11.45 -6.15
CA SER A 50 0.74 -12.79 -6.64
C SER A 50 -0.79 -13.03 -6.72
N LEU A 51 -1.57 -12.24 -5.97
CA LEU A 51 -3.03 -12.25 -5.97
C LEU A 51 -3.63 -11.14 -6.84
N GLY A 52 -2.82 -10.28 -7.46
CA GLY A 52 -3.24 -9.06 -8.14
C GLY A 52 -3.72 -7.95 -7.20
N LEU A 53 -3.18 -7.89 -5.98
CA LEU A 53 -3.49 -6.89 -4.95
C LEU A 53 -2.35 -5.86 -4.77
N ASP A 54 -1.79 -5.38 -5.86
CA ASP A 54 -0.71 -4.40 -5.87
C ASP A 54 -1.02 -3.17 -6.74
N GLU A 55 -2.27 -3.06 -7.21
CA GLU A 55 -2.68 -1.96 -8.07
C GLU A 55 -2.43 -0.61 -7.38
N ASN A 56 -1.60 0.21 -8.02
CA ASN A 56 -1.16 1.51 -7.50
C ASN A 56 -0.46 1.44 -6.14
N TRP A 57 0.34 0.39 -5.89
CA TRP A 57 1.15 0.31 -4.67
C TRP A 57 2.19 1.44 -4.59
N VAL A 58 2.07 2.30 -3.58
CA VAL A 58 2.99 3.41 -3.32
C VAL A 58 3.60 3.28 -1.93
N LEU A 59 4.93 3.21 -1.88
CA LEU A 59 5.72 3.15 -0.65
C LEU A 59 5.88 4.53 0.02
N ASP A 60 6.17 4.51 1.32
CA ASP A 60 6.36 5.72 2.15
C ASP A 60 7.42 6.68 1.59
N ARG A 61 8.55 6.17 1.08
CA ARG A 61 9.65 6.96 0.52
C ARG A 61 9.20 7.80 -0.67
N SER A 62 8.33 7.24 -1.49
CA SER A 62 7.74 7.92 -2.65
C SER A 62 6.75 9.00 -2.19
N MET A 63 5.94 8.71 -1.17
CA MET A 63 5.02 9.68 -0.57
C MET A 63 5.77 10.84 0.10
N ARG A 64 6.81 10.54 0.89
CA ARG A 64 7.70 11.51 1.54
C ARG A 64 8.36 12.43 0.51
N ARG A 65 8.97 11.87 -0.53
CA ARG A 65 9.63 12.65 -1.59
C ARG A 65 8.67 13.64 -2.24
N ARG A 66 7.43 13.23 -2.51
CA ARG A 66 6.38 14.11 -3.05
C ARG A 66 5.96 15.18 -2.05
N LEU A 67 5.79 14.83 -0.79
CA LEU A 67 5.41 15.80 0.26
C LEU A 67 6.51 16.84 0.50
N TYR A 68 7.78 16.43 0.53
CA TYR A 68 8.90 17.35 0.78
C TYR A 68 9.22 18.25 -0.42
N SER A 69 9.04 17.76 -1.65
CA SER A 69 9.25 18.59 -2.86
C SER A 69 8.25 19.73 -3.01
N HIS A 70 7.07 19.64 -2.38
CA HIS A 70 6.01 20.64 -2.48
C HIS A 70 5.88 21.54 -1.24
N ARG A 71 6.72 21.35 -0.21
CA ARG A 71 6.68 22.16 1.01
C ARG A 71 7.58 23.38 0.89
N ARG A 72 7.06 24.54 1.29
CA ARG A 72 7.89 25.72 1.63
C ARG A 72 8.55 25.47 2.99
N SER A 73 9.81 25.88 3.15
CA SER A 73 10.52 25.82 4.43
C SER A 73 9.68 26.45 5.55
N GLY A 74 9.32 25.66 6.57
CA GLY A 74 8.61 26.14 7.78
C GLY A 74 7.28 25.44 8.10
N ASP A 75 6.70 24.66 7.19
CA ASP A 75 5.44 23.94 7.45
C ASP A 75 5.71 22.50 7.96
N GLU A 76 5.90 22.38 9.27
CA GLU A 76 6.12 21.12 9.99
C GLU A 76 4.83 20.41 10.41
N THR A 77 3.75 20.49 9.63
CA THR A 77 2.65 19.55 9.84
C THR A 77 3.14 18.14 9.49
N ARG A 78 3.53 17.36 10.52
CA ARG A 78 3.90 15.94 10.43
C ARG A 78 2.68 15.13 10.04
N SER A 79 2.37 15.16 8.74
CA SER A 79 1.34 14.33 8.15
C SER A 79 1.72 12.87 8.41
N LEU A 80 0.80 12.07 8.94
CA LEU A 80 1.00 10.63 9.06
C LEU A 80 1.26 10.05 7.67
N ILE A 81 2.29 9.25 7.50
CA ILE A 81 2.57 8.59 6.21
C ILE A 81 2.55 7.09 6.51
N PRO A 82 1.62 6.32 5.93
CA PRO A 82 1.63 4.86 6.02
C PRO A 82 2.90 4.29 5.38
N ASP A 83 3.26 3.07 5.76
CA ASP A 83 4.38 2.36 5.15
C ASP A 83 4.15 2.11 3.65
N ALA A 84 2.91 1.79 3.29
CA ALA A 84 2.47 1.80 1.90
C ALA A 84 0.98 2.14 1.76
N ILE A 85 0.56 2.49 0.54
CA ILE A 85 -0.85 2.58 0.15
C ILE A 85 -1.08 1.82 -1.14
N PHE A 86 -2.27 1.26 -1.30
CA PHE A 86 -2.74 0.74 -2.58
C PHE A 86 -4.27 0.80 -2.65
N SER A 87 -4.82 0.53 -3.84
CA SER A 87 -6.26 0.43 -4.04
C SER A 87 -6.64 -1.00 -4.37
N ALA A 88 -7.74 -1.50 -3.80
CA ALA A 88 -8.30 -2.79 -4.18
C ALA A 88 -9.82 -2.80 -4.15
N THR A 89 -10.42 -3.64 -4.99
CA THR A 89 -11.87 -3.86 -4.99
C THR A 89 -12.22 -4.98 -4.02
N THR A 90 -13.18 -4.75 -3.12
CA THR A 90 -13.74 -5.81 -2.26
C THR A 90 -14.61 -6.76 -3.07
N HIS A 91 -14.92 -7.94 -2.51
CA HIS A 91 -15.87 -8.88 -3.12
C HIS A 91 -17.27 -8.25 -3.35
N THR A 92 -17.64 -7.24 -2.54
CA THR A 92 -18.87 -6.44 -2.69
C THR A 92 -18.81 -5.42 -3.83
N GLY A 93 -17.69 -5.30 -4.54
CA GLY A 93 -17.49 -4.36 -5.65
C GLY A 93 -17.08 -2.95 -5.23
N LYS A 94 -16.87 -2.68 -3.93
CA LYS A 94 -16.43 -1.36 -3.44
C LYS A 94 -14.91 -1.22 -3.62
N VAL A 95 -14.47 -0.12 -4.23
CA VAL A 95 -13.05 0.24 -4.27
C VAL A 95 -12.66 0.82 -2.91
N ARG A 96 -11.59 0.28 -2.33
CA ARG A 96 -11.02 0.70 -1.06
C ARG A 96 -9.63 1.27 -1.30
N ALA A 97 -9.37 2.47 -0.77
CA ALA A 97 -8.02 2.94 -0.53
C ALA A 97 -7.54 2.35 0.81
N ILE A 98 -6.41 1.65 0.76
CA ILE A 98 -5.90 0.84 1.88
C ILE A 98 -4.54 1.40 2.28
N ALA A 99 -4.42 1.78 3.56
CA ALA A 99 -3.16 2.10 4.19
C ALA A 99 -2.57 0.83 4.80
N VAL A 100 -1.34 0.51 4.44
CA VAL A 100 -0.58 -0.63 4.94
C VAL A 100 0.41 -0.16 5.99
N GLU A 101 0.45 -0.88 7.10
CA GLU A 101 1.38 -0.69 8.20
C GLU A 101 2.04 -2.03 8.52
N CYS A 102 3.36 -2.06 8.61
CA CYS A 102 4.13 -3.26 8.93
C CYS A 102 4.83 -3.06 10.27
N GLU A 103 4.46 -3.86 11.28
CA GLU A 103 4.98 -3.72 12.64
C GLU A 103 5.75 -4.96 13.07
N LEU A 104 7.08 -4.90 12.90
CA LEU A 104 8.00 -5.97 13.32
C LEU A 104 8.28 -5.94 14.82
N HIS A 105 8.30 -4.72 15.39
CA HIS A 105 8.69 -4.49 16.78
C HIS A 105 7.64 -3.60 17.47
N PRO A 106 6.88 -4.13 18.44
CA PRO A 106 5.84 -3.36 19.12
C PRO A 106 6.35 -2.05 19.73
N LYS A 107 5.80 -0.94 19.27
CA LYS A 107 5.95 0.40 19.87
C LYS A 107 5.11 0.54 21.14
N LYS A 108 5.35 1.62 21.90
CA LYS A 108 4.49 2.01 23.03
C LYS A 108 3.05 2.26 22.57
N LEU A 109 2.06 1.84 23.36
CA LEU A 109 0.64 1.97 23.01
C LEU A 109 0.20 3.40 22.68
N SER A 110 0.74 4.39 23.39
CA SER A 110 0.47 5.82 23.15
C SER A 110 0.89 6.30 21.75
N ARG A 111 1.77 5.57 21.07
CA ARG A 111 2.13 5.85 19.67
C ARG A 111 1.02 5.40 18.73
N TYR A 112 0.41 4.23 18.96
CA TYR A 112 -0.70 3.75 18.15
C TYR A 112 -1.93 4.64 18.30
N GLU A 113 -2.22 5.13 19.52
CA GLU A 113 -3.32 6.07 19.76
C GLU A 113 -3.20 7.33 18.88
N LYS A 114 -1.99 7.86 18.73
CA LYS A 114 -1.71 9.01 17.85
C LYS A 114 -1.88 8.66 16.37
N ILE A 115 -1.39 7.50 15.96
CA ILE A 115 -1.49 7.01 14.57
C ILE A 115 -2.97 6.79 14.21
N PHE A 116 -3.72 6.07 15.04
CA PHE A 116 -5.14 5.79 14.82
C PHE A 116 -5.97 7.07 14.80
N ARG A 117 -5.71 8.03 15.71
CA ARG A 117 -6.37 9.33 15.66
C ARG A 117 -6.13 10.06 14.33
N ALA A 118 -4.91 9.97 13.80
CA ALA A 118 -4.57 10.58 12.52
C ALA A 118 -5.23 9.83 11.34
N TYR A 119 -5.36 8.51 11.38
CA TYR A 119 -6.13 7.76 10.39
C TYR A 119 -7.62 8.08 10.42
N HIS A 120 -8.24 8.15 11.59
CA HIS A 120 -9.64 8.56 11.73
C HIS A 120 -9.93 9.97 11.22
N ALA A 121 -8.90 10.83 11.10
CA ALA A 121 -9.04 12.16 10.54
C ALA A 121 -8.96 12.19 8.99
N ARG A 122 -8.72 11.05 8.34
CA ARG A 122 -8.55 10.94 6.88
C ARG A 122 -9.70 10.18 6.25
N SER A 123 -10.59 10.89 5.58
CA SER A 123 -11.71 10.29 4.85
C SER A 123 -11.28 9.57 3.57
N GLU A 124 -10.07 9.86 3.07
CA GLU A 124 -9.55 9.23 1.86
C GLU A 124 -9.06 7.80 2.09
N ILE A 125 -8.81 7.40 3.35
CA ILE A 125 -8.35 6.06 3.71
C ILE A 125 -9.54 5.27 4.24
N SER A 126 -10.03 4.36 3.41
CA SER A 126 -11.20 3.54 3.73
C SER A 126 -10.87 2.29 4.56
N MET A 127 -9.60 1.91 4.63
CA MET A 127 -9.12 0.78 5.40
C MET A 127 -7.67 0.99 5.86
N VAL A 128 -7.37 0.61 7.10
CA VAL A 128 -6.00 0.47 7.61
C VAL A 128 -5.74 -1.02 7.85
N TRP A 129 -4.68 -1.55 7.26
CA TRP A 129 -4.31 -2.95 7.32
C TRP A 129 -2.92 -3.13 7.92
N TYR A 130 -2.88 -3.66 9.14
CA TYR A 130 -1.64 -3.96 9.85
C TYR A 130 -1.16 -5.38 9.58
N PHE A 131 0.13 -5.51 9.29
CA PHE A 131 0.85 -6.77 9.27
C PHE A 131 1.74 -6.85 10.51
N VAL A 132 1.60 -7.92 11.29
CA VAL A 132 2.31 -8.08 12.57
C VAL A 132 2.88 -9.48 12.73
N ASN A 133 3.90 -9.62 13.58
CA ASN A 133 4.49 -10.93 13.91
C ASN A 133 3.78 -11.67 15.05
N SER A 134 2.78 -11.06 15.69
CA SER A 134 2.15 -11.65 16.87
C SER A 134 0.67 -11.34 16.96
N ARG A 135 -0.12 -12.41 17.15
CA ARG A 135 -1.58 -12.33 17.30
C ARG A 135 -1.99 -11.58 18.55
N SER A 136 -1.30 -11.80 19.67
CA SER A 136 -1.61 -11.11 20.93
C SER A 136 -1.39 -9.60 20.78
N PHE A 137 -0.37 -9.21 20.01
CA PHE A 137 -0.14 -7.81 19.67
C PHE A 137 -1.21 -7.26 18.72
N GLY A 138 -1.59 -8.02 17.68
CA GLY A 138 -2.71 -7.68 16.81
C GLY A 138 -4.03 -7.43 17.56
N ASN A 139 -4.36 -8.28 18.54
CA ASN A 139 -5.56 -8.11 19.38
C ASN A 139 -5.51 -6.79 20.18
N ARG A 140 -4.35 -6.43 20.73
CA ARG A 140 -4.16 -5.14 21.44
C ARG A 140 -4.36 -3.95 20.51
N LEU A 141 -3.99 -4.06 19.24
CA LEU A 141 -4.25 -3.02 18.25
C LEU A 141 -5.75 -2.89 17.94
N HIS A 142 -6.48 -4.01 17.83
CA HIS A 142 -7.94 -3.99 17.69
C HIS A 142 -8.65 -3.31 18.85
N GLU A 143 -8.27 -3.65 20.10
CA GLU A 143 -8.81 -3.00 21.30
C GLU A 143 -8.61 -1.49 21.24
N LYS A 144 -7.39 -1.05 20.92
CA LYS A 144 -7.04 0.37 20.83
C LYS A 144 -7.72 1.10 19.68
N TRP A 145 -7.90 0.45 18.54
CA TRP A 145 -8.67 1.00 17.42
C TRP A 145 -10.14 1.20 17.82
N GLY A 146 -10.75 0.19 18.48
CA GLY A 146 -12.13 0.24 18.94
C GLY A 146 -12.40 1.30 20.01
N GLU A 147 -11.44 1.55 20.92
CA GLU A 147 -11.52 2.66 21.90
C GLU A 147 -11.67 4.02 21.20
N GLY A 148 -10.95 4.23 20.09
CA GLY A 148 -11.02 5.46 19.29
C GLY A 148 -12.36 5.65 18.57
N MET A 149 -12.95 4.57 18.06
CA MET A 149 -14.25 4.57 17.38
C MET A 149 -15.41 4.94 18.31
N ARG A 150 -15.41 4.49 19.57
CA ARG A 150 -16.49 4.79 20.54
C ARG A 150 -16.69 6.29 20.84
N SER A 151 -15.74 7.13 20.44
CA SER A 151 -15.75 8.57 20.71
C SER A 151 -16.10 9.44 19.50
N ARG A 152 -16.37 8.86 18.31
CA ARG A 152 -16.63 9.63 17.07
C ARG A 152 -17.76 9.01 16.24
N SER A 153 -18.62 9.84 15.66
CA SER A 153 -19.77 9.46 14.83
C SER A 153 -19.44 9.20 13.35
N ASN A 154 -18.16 9.26 12.95
CA ASN A 154 -17.74 9.13 11.56
C ASN A 154 -16.83 7.89 11.44
N ASP A 155 -17.43 6.80 10.98
CA ASP A 155 -17.02 5.41 11.20
C ASP A 155 -16.52 4.73 9.90
N ASP A 156 -15.93 5.52 8.98
CA ASP A 156 -15.79 5.05 7.60
C ASP A 156 -14.58 4.15 7.34
N ALA A 157 -13.52 4.26 8.16
CA ALA A 157 -12.30 3.48 7.97
C ALA A 157 -12.38 2.14 8.72
N SER A 158 -12.35 1.03 7.98
CA SER A 158 -12.23 -0.31 8.58
C SER A 158 -10.80 -0.61 9.02
N PHE A 159 -10.63 -1.39 10.08
CA PHE A 159 -9.31 -1.82 10.57
C PHE A 159 -9.16 -3.33 10.48
N GLY A 160 -8.10 -3.77 9.82
CA GLY A 160 -7.75 -5.17 9.64
C GLY A 160 -6.34 -5.46 10.15
N VAL A 161 -6.12 -6.66 10.69
CA VAL A 161 -4.80 -7.18 11.05
C VAL A 161 -4.57 -8.51 10.36
N SER A 162 -3.35 -8.77 9.88
CA SER A 162 -2.92 -10.08 9.41
C SER A 162 -1.57 -10.44 10.03
N MET A 163 -1.31 -11.73 10.23
CA MET A 163 0.01 -12.18 10.65
C MET A 163 0.93 -12.26 9.42
N ILE A 164 2.18 -11.84 9.58
CA ILE A 164 3.14 -11.80 8.47
C ILE A 164 3.40 -13.21 7.93
N ASP A 165 3.69 -14.17 8.81
CA ASP A 165 3.93 -15.58 8.48
C ASP A 165 2.75 -16.20 7.72
N GLU A 166 1.51 -16.02 8.21
CA GLU A 166 0.29 -16.52 7.57
C GLU A 166 0.14 -15.99 6.13
N VAL A 167 0.48 -14.71 5.91
CA VAL A 167 0.38 -14.04 4.60
C VAL A 167 1.47 -14.52 3.65
N LEU A 168 2.70 -14.71 4.12
CA LEU A 168 3.80 -15.18 3.28
C LEU A 168 3.66 -16.67 2.92
N GLU A 169 3.15 -17.49 3.83
CA GLU A 169 2.97 -18.94 3.60
C GLU A 169 1.79 -19.24 2.67
N ASN A 170 0.64 -18.57 2.88
CA ASN A 170 -0.56 -18.78 2.09
C ASN A 170 -1.32 -17.46 1.86
N PRO A 171 -0.83 -16.57 0.98
CA PRO A 171 -1.39 -15.22 0.83
C PRO A 171 -2.88 -15.25 0.47
N ARG A 172 -3.33 -16.24 -0.29
CA ARG A 172 -4.72 -16.34 -0.71
C ARG A 172 -5.67 -16.68 0.46
N GLY A 173 -5.25 -17.62 1.30
CA GLY A 173 -6.03 -18.13 2.44
C GLY A 173 -5.80 -17.37 3.74
N ALA A 174 -4.75 -16.54 3.81
CA ALA A 174 -4.37 -15.83 5.01
C ALA A 174 -5.53 -14.98 5.54
N PRO A 175 -5.78 -14.99 6.85
CA PRO A 175 -6.88 -14.26 7.45
C PRO A 175 -6.54 -12.78 7.63
N ILE A 176 -7.55 -11.94 7.39
CA ILE A 176 -7.65 -10.57 7.88
C ILE A 176 -8.60 -10.60 9.08
N TYR A 177 -8.05 -10.34 10.25
CA TYR A 177 -8.79 -10.19 11.49
C TYR A 177 -9.42 -8.80 11.51
N PHE A 178 -10.73 -8.74 11.68
CA PHE A 178 -11.52 -7.53 11.82
C PHE A 178 -12.15 -7.49 13.22
N TRP A 179 -12.75 -6.36 13.58
CA TRP A 179 -13.60 -6.32 14.77
C TRP A 179 -14.77 -7.30 14.62
N GLY A 180 -14.86 -8.29 15.51
CA GLY A 180 -15.96 -9.26 15.55
C GLY A 180 -15.86 -10.42 14.55
N GLY A 181 -14.76 -10.57 13.81
CA GLY A 181 -14.62 -11.69 12.88
C GLY A 181 -13.30 -11.74 12.12
N LYS A 182 -13.19 -12.69 11.19
CA LYS A 182 -12.06 -12.79 10.27
C LYS A 182 -12.56 -13.22 8.89
N ASN A 183 -11.90 -12.73 7.85
CA ASN A 183 -12.12 -13.18 6.47
C ASN A 183 -10.79 -13.62 5.87
N ALA A 184 -10.76 -14.66 5.06
CA ALA A 184 -9.58 -14.90 4.23
C ALA A 184 -9.41 -13.74 3.23
N ILE A 185 -8.17 -13.43 2.83
CA ILE A 185 -7.87 -12.37 1.84
C ILE A 185 -8.72 -12.56 0.58
N GLN A 186 -8.83 -13.79 0.06
CA GLN A 186 -9.66 -14.11 -1.11
C GLN A 186 -11.18 -13.93 -0.92
N GLN A 187 -11.66 -13.95 0.31
CA GLN A 187 -13.08 -13.73 0.63
C GLN A 187 -13.35 -12.24 0.78
N PHE A 188 -12.38 -11.46 1.27
CA PHE A 188 -12.54 -10.03 1.46
C PHE A 188 -12.40 -9.27 0.14
N PHE A 189 -11.36 -9.56 -0.65
CA PHE A 189 -11.05 -8.90 -1.91
C PHE A 189 -11.60 -9.64 -3.12
N LYS A 190 -11.98 -8.88 -4.15
CA LYS A 190 -12.29 -9.41 -5.48
C LYS A 190 -10.97 -9.67 -6.20
N LEU A 191 -10.46 -10.89 -6.07
CA LEU A 191 -9.23 -11.29 -6.76
C LEU A 191 -9.49 -11.48 -8.27
N PRO A 192 -8.59 -11.06 -9.17
CA PRO A 192 -8.66 -11.39 -10.58
C PRO A 192 -8.68 -12.91 -10.78
N LYS A 193 -9.40 -13.36 -11.82
CA LYS A 193 -9.44 -14.77 -12.22
C LYS A 193 -8.06 -15.14 -12.80
N ARG A 194 -7.12 -15.58 -11.95
CA ARG A 194 -5.75 -16.04 -12.27
C ARG A 194 -5.04 -15.22 -13.38
N ALA A 195 -4.24 -14.25 -12.97
CA ALA A 195 -3.17 -13.73 -13.81
C ALA A 195 -1.98 -14.70 -13.78
N HIS A 196 -1.97 -15.75 -14.60
CA HIS A 196 -0.77 -16.55 -14.84
C HIS A 196 -0.60 -16.75 -16.36
N SER A 197 0.01 -15.76 -17.00
CA SER A 197 0.83 -15.91 -18.22
C SER A 197 1.52 -14.61 -18.69
N ILE A 198 1.71 -13.58 -17.85
CA ILE A 198 2.49 -12.39 -18.26
C ILE A 198 3.88 -12.47 -17.63
N ILE A 199 4.67 -13.47 -18.01
CA ILE A 199 6.14 -13.42 -17.78
C ILE A 199 6.91 -13.48 -19.10
N THR A 200 6.28 -13.73 -20.26
CA THR A 200 7.04 -13.85 -21.53
C THR A 200 7.02 -12.66 -22.48
N ASP A 201 6.07 -11.71 -22.41
CA ASP A 201 5.93 -10.70 -23.50
C ASP A 201 6.04 -9.21 -23.08
N GLY A 202 6.49 -8.90 -21.87
CA GLY A 202 6.22 -7.58 -21.28
C GLY A 202 7.34 -6.54 -21.23
N VAL A 203 8.58 -6.82 -21.66
CA VAL A 203 9.64 -5.81 -21.72
C VAL A 203 9.39 -4.91 -22.93
N ARG A 204 8.41 -4.01 -22.85
CA ARG A 204 8.25 -2.80 -23.70
C ARG A 204 6.96 -2.07 -23.32
N ARG A 205 7.08 -1.04 -22.47
CA ARG A 205 6.47 0.31 -22.66
C ARG A 205 6.65 1.14 -21.37
N PHE A 206 7.84 1.70 -21.22
CA PHE A 206 8.00 2.97 -20.50
C PHE A 206 8.05 4.09 -21.55
N SER A 207 7.04 4.95 -21.55
CA SER A 207 7.15 6.39 -21.84
C SER A 207 5.76 6.96 -22.11
N THR A 208 5.27 7.82 -21.22
CA THR A 208 4.84 9.21 -21.52
C THR A 208 4.08 9.74 -20.30
N VAL A 209 4.71 10.63 -19.55
CA VAL A 209 4.02 11.50 -18.57
C VAL A 209 3.77 12.82 -19.28
N VAL A 210 2.50 13.17 -19.52
CA VAL A 210 2.11 14.50 -19.99
C VAL A 210 2.08 15.44 -18.78
N SER A 211 2.88 16.50 -18.87
CA SER A 211 2.85 17.65 -17.96
C SER A 211 1.58 18.47 -18.19
N ALA A 212 0.81 18.73 -17.13
CA ALA A 212 -0.19 19.78 -17.13
C ALA A 212 0.22 20.86 -16.13
N ARG A 213 0.42 22.06 -16.67
CA ARG A 213 0.62 23.30 -15.92
C ARG A 213 -0.69 23.71 -15.25
N ASN A 214 -0.58 24.14 -14.00
CA ASN A 214 -1.56 24.89 -13.20
C ASN A 214 -2.82 24.13 -12.74
N GLY A 215 -2.91 23.92 -11.43
CA GLY A 215 -4.16 23.67 -10.73
C GLY A 215 -4.26 22.27 -10.15
N ILE A 216 -4.31 22.20 -8.83
CA ILE A 216 -4.65 21.00 -8.07
C ILE A 216 -6.07 20.58 -8.44
N VAL A 217 -6.21 19.40 -9.07
CA VAL A 217 -7.42 18.57 -8.99
C VAL A 217 -6.97 17.11 -8.96
N ALA A 218 -7.27 16.42 -7.87
CA ALA A 218 -7.15 14.97 -7.81
C ALA A 218 -8.28 14.37 -8.66
N PHE A 219 -7.93 13.67 -9.75
CA PHE A 219 -8.83 12.75 -10.42
C PHE A 219 -8.28 11.32 -10.25
N PHE A 220 -9.01 10.51 -9.48
CA PHE A 220 -9.03 9.07 -9.66
C PHE A 220 -9.78 8.81 -10.96
N GLY A 221 -9.06 8.43 -12.02
CA GLY A 221 -9.63 8.09 -13.31
C GLY A 221 -9.13 6.73 -13.76
N SER A 222 -9.96 5.70 -13.60
CA SER A 222 -9.83 4.45 -14.34
C SER A 222 -9.86 4.78 -15.83
N VAL A 223 -8.79 4.49 -16.56
CA VAL A 223 -8.86 4.45 -18.03
C VAL A 223 -9.57 3.15 -18.41
N ILE A 224 -10.89 3.23 -18.58
CA ILE A 224 -11.66 2.20 -19.29
C ILE A 224 -11.43 2.46 -20.78
N VAL A 225 -10.56 1.67 -21.41
CA VAL A 225 -10.50 1.61 -22.88
C VAL A 225 -11.72 0.83 -23.36
N CYS A 226 -12.78 1.54 -23.73
CA CYS A 226 -13.90 0.96 -24.46
C CYS A 226 -13.46 0.81 -25.93
N GLN A 227 -13.15 -0.41 -26.36
CA GLN A 227 -13.03 -0.71 -27.79
C GLN A 227 -14.40 -0.55 -28.43
N ARG A 228 -14.57 0.51 -29.21
CA ARG A 228 -15.76 0.71 -30.04
C ARG A 228 -15.53 -0.06 -31.35
N THR A 229 -16.15 -1.24 -31.47
CA THR A 229 -16.35 -1.91 -32.76
C THR A 229 -17.50 -1.26 -33.51
N GLY A 230 -17.31 -0.96 -34.79
CA GLY A 230 -18.41 -0.85 -35.75
C GLY A 230 -18.47 0.45 -36.53
N ALA A 231 -18.07 0.34 -37.80
CA ALA A 231 -18.76 0.74 -39.02
C ALA A 231 -19.16 2.22 -39.26
N GLU A 232 -18.90 2.60 -40.51
CA GLU A 232 -19.27 3.79 -41.26
C GLU A 232 -20.75 4.19 -41.10
N GLU A 233 -21.04 5.48 -41.02
CA GLU A 233 -21.67 6.23 -42.13
C GLU A 233 -21.78 7.73 -41.80
N GLU A 234 -21.69 8.52 -42.87
CA GLU A 234 -21.80 9.97 -42.92
C GLU A 234 -23.18 10.46 -42.44
N SER A 235 -23.23 11.63 -41.80
CA SER A 235 -23.95 12.79 -42.36
C SER A 235 -23.95 13.98 -41.38
N SER A 236 -23.77 15.14 -42.00
CA SER A 236 -23.84 16.52 -41.54
C SER A 236 -25.08 16.95 -40.74
N ALA A 237 -24.90 17.92 -39.82
CA ALA A 237 -25.73 19.12 -39.57
C ALA A 237 -25.46 19.64 -38.15
N LEU A 238 -24.78 20.80 -37.98
CA LEU A 238 -25.31 22.17 -37.83
C LEU A 238 -25.49 22.61 -36.37
N PHE A 239 -24.78 23.68 -36.03
CA PHE A 239 -24.91 24.54 -34.86
C PHE A 239 -26.32 25.15 -34.75
N HIS A 240 -26.86 25.30 -33.53
CA HIS A 240 -27.10 26.61 -32.89
C HIS A 240 -27.82 26.49 -31.53
N PHE A 241 -27.33 27.33 -30.60
CA PHE A 241 -27.80 27.72 -29.25
C PHE A 241 -27.54 26.76 -28.08
#